data_AF-A0A2G6GA14-F1
#
_entry.id   AF-A0A2G6GA14-F1
#
_cell.length_a   1.000
_cell.length_b   1.000
_cell.length_c   1.000
_cell.angle_alpha   90.00
_cell.angle_beta   90.00
_cell.angle_gamma   90.00
#
_symmetry.space_group_name_H-M   'P 1'
#
loop_
_entity.id
_entity.type
_entity.pdbx_description
1 polymer ?
#
loop_
_entity_poly.entity_id
_entity_poly.type
_entity_poly.pdbx_seq_one_letter_code
_entity_poly.pdbx_strand_id
1 'polypeptide(L)'
;MTQKKFKKIVQNRIKTIQKPENRTLKNILFVVFLVFFFLAAFVYFKNSGLQKQIVLSAEENQVLFDIFEDARNKNSKKNIEIFVKNFLKLKEEKCLKIEIQKDVFCDLKNESAKECLLKTEILNFNPTCVLYKSFHLKKPQNIKAIYYSAYAAASAKKIDYLIELAEKSDINAVVIDIKEADGGLSVKIPTDGFEIKPKILNIIKNPKALIEKLHQKGIYVIARVVVFKDKNLVRQYPEFAVKRSDQKTIWKDHRHKTWLDANNPKVWDYIAEISKQVYLLGFDEVNLDYVRFPSDGPMRDIYYPYSNSEIVKSPRWGRAKVMDDFYFYYTQKLRKTFPEIQLSADVFGQVALNWDDVSIGQILESAVLYFDGIYPMAYPSHYSWRFLPQYTDGPDNHPYEVIEKTIKASDKKIEDLNQKIAWSIENKKPLTIRPGVVSKIKPEDLKIIQKNKVKFWLQAFYCSWCRNSKPYGLTEILLQKKALEDSGHHNWLFWNASSRYKESHFVTQENEWESMEG
;
A
#
# COMPACT_ATOMS: atom_id res chain seq x y z
N MET A 1 8.67 -12.07 -32.61
CA MET A 1 8.14 -13.32 -33.18
C MET A 1 6.73 -13.54 -32.64
N THR A 2 5.70 -13.71 -33.48
CA THR A 2 4.31 -13.83 -32.99
C THR A 2 4.06 -15.16 -32.28
N GLN A 3 3.18 -15.19 -31.27
CA GLN A 3 2.85 -16.37 -30.44
C GLN A 3 2.45 -17.58 -31.31
N LYS A 4 1.77 -17.33 -32.43
CA LYS A 4 1.36 -18.33 -33.43
C LYS A 4 2.55 -18.93 -34.21
N LYS A 5 3.54 -18.10 -34.56
CA LYS A 5 4.77 -18.53 -35.24
C LYS A 5 5.70 -19.29 -34.27
N PHE A 6 5.74 -18.88 -33.01
CA PHE A 6 6.45 -19.58 -31.93
C PHE A 6 5.85 -20.96 -31.65
N LYS A 7 4.53 -21.06 -31.45
CA LYS A 7 3.85 -22.36 -31.28
C LYS A 7 4.11 -23.32 -32.45
N LYS A 8 4.10 -22.82 -33.69
CA LYS A 8 4.35 -23.63 -34.88
C LYS A 8 5.79 -24.16 -34.96
N ILE A 9 6.78 -23.36 -34.55
CA ILE A 9 8.19 -23.79 -34.46
C ILE A 9 8.36 -24.86 -33.37
N VAL A 10 7.73 -24.68 -32.21
CA VAL A 10 7.76 -25.64 -31.10
C VAL A 10 7.10 -26.96 -31.50
N GLN A 11 5.89 -26.91 -32.08
CA GLN A 11 5.18 -28.12 -32.55
C GLN A 11 5.93 -28.87 -33.64
N ASN A 12 6.56 -28.16 -34.58
CA ASN A 12 7.36 -28.80 -35.63
C ASN A 12 8.62 -29.47 -35.07
N ARG A 13 9.27 -28.88 -34.06
CA ARG A 13 10.45 -29.48 -33.39
C ARG A 13 10.10 -30.65 -32.49
N ILE A 14 8.97 -30.61 -31.77
CA ILE A 14 8.44 -31.77 -31.02
C ILE A 14 8.22 -32.96 -31.96
N LYS A 15 7.67 -32.73 -33.16
CA LYS A 15 7.53 -33.78 -34.19
C LYS A 15 8.85 -34.31 -34.72
N THR A 16 9.89 -33.47 -34.83
CA THR A 16 11.22 -33.93 -35.30
C THR A 16 11.92 -34.79 -34.24
N ILE A 17 11.65 -34.55 -32.96
CA ILE A 17 12.20 -35.32 -31.83
C ILE A 17 11.57 -36.72 -31.75
N GLN A 18 10.39 -36.98 -32.33
CA GLN A 18 9.71 -38.28 -32.22
C GLN A 18 10.27 -39.41 -33.11
N LYS A 19 11.28 -39.19 -33.97
CA LYS A 19 11.91 -40.28 -34.74
C LYS A 19 12.89 -41.12 -33.88
N PRO A 20 13.03 -42.43 -34.16
CA PRO A 20 13.66 -43.37 -33.24
C PRO A 20 15.11 -43.60 -33.61
N GLU A 21 16.06 -43.03 -32.87
CA GLU A 21 17.43 -43.56 -32.79
C GLU A 21 18.12 -42.91 -31.56
N ASN A 22 18.26 -43.72 -30.51
CA ASN A 22 18.98 -43.45 -29.24
C ASN A 22 18.27 -42.62 -28.14
N ARG A 23 17.71 -43.34 -27.15
CA ARG A 23 16.83 -42.84 -26.07
C ARG A 23 17.57 -42.02 -24.98
N THR A 24 18.85 -42.29 -24.74
CA THR A 24 19.62 -41.68 -23.63
C THR A 24 20.14 -40.28 -23.96
N LEU A 25 20.65 -40.09 -25.18
CA LEU A 25 21.08 -38.78 -25.67
C LEU A 25 19.87 -37.83 -25.82
N LYS A 26 18.71 -38.38 -26.18
CA LYS A 26 17.43 -37.69 -26.33
C LYS A 26 16.95 -37.06 -25.02
N ASN A 27 17.03 -37.78 -23.90
CA ASN A 27 16.60 -37.25 -22.59
C ASN A 27 17.56 -36.16 -22.07
N ILE A 28 18.87 -36.30 -22.32
CA ILE A 28 19.86 -35.29 -21.95
C ILE A 28 19.67 -34.01 -22.77
N LEU A 29 19.53 -34.14 -24.10
CA LEU A 29 19.24 -33.01 -24.99
C LEU A 29 17.88 -32.37 -24.67
N PHE A 30 16.88 -33.14 -24.25
CA PHE A 30 15.56 -32.62 -23.89
C PHE A 30 15.55 -31.88 -22.55
N VAL A 31 16.29 -32.37 -21.54
CA VAL A 31 16.46 -31.67 -20.26
C VAL A 31 17.29 -30.39 -20.45
N VAL A 32 18.38 -30.44 -21.23
CA VAL A 32 19.17 -29.24 -21.58
C VAL A 32 18.32 -28.25 -22.37
N PHE A 33 17.48 -28.72 -23.30
CA PHE A 33 16.56 -27.87 -24.05
C PHE A 33 15.46 -27.27 -23.18
N LEU A 34 14.93 -28.00 -22.18
CA LEU A 34 13.95 -27.48 -21.22
C LEU A 34 14.58 -26.44 -20.29
N VAL A 35 15.79 -26.67 -19.79
CA VAL A 35 16.53 -25.68 -18.99
C VAL A 35 16.83 -24.42 -19.82
N PHE A 36 17.23 -24.59 -21.08
CA PHE A 36 17.39 -23.47 -22.02
C PHE A 36 16.05 -22.81 -22.40
N PHE A 37 14.95 -23.56 -22.48
CA PHE A 37 13.61 -23.04 -22.75
C PHE A 37 13.11 -22.18 -21.58
N PHE A 38 13.30 -22.64 -20.34
CA PHE A 38 12.99 -21.86 -19.15
C PHE A 38 13.91 -20.65 -19.01
N LEU A 39 15.21 -20.77 -19.28
CA LEU A 39 16.15 -19.64 -19.27
C LEU A 39 15.85 -18.63 -20.39
N ALA A 40 15.55 -19.08 -21.60
CA ALA A 40 15.23 -18.21 -22.74
C ALA A 40 13.85 -17.56 -22.59
N ALA A 41 12.85 -18.27 -22.06
CA ALA A 41 11.56 -17.68 -21.70
C ALA A 41 11.74 -16.65 -20.58
N PHE A 42 12.53 -16.98 -19.54
CA PHE A 42 12.83 -16.06 -18.45
C PHE A 42 13.57 -14.79 -18.93
N VAL A 43 14.56 -14.92 -19.80
CA VAL A 43 15.29 -13.79 -20.39
C VAL A 43 14.42 -12.99 -21.37
N TYR A 44 13.63 -13.65 -22.22
CA TYR A 44 12.71 -13.01 -23.16
C TYR A 44 11.61 -12.22 -22.44
N PHE A 45 11.00 -12.78 -21.40
CA PHE A 45 9.97 -12.10 -20.60
C PHE A 45 10.53 -11.02 -19.67
N LYS A 46 11.77 -11.17 -19.18
CA LYS A 46 12.49 -10.10 -18.47
C LYS A 46 12.75 -8.88 -19.38
N ASN A 47 13.03 -9.11 -20.66
CA ASN A 47 13.33 -8.03 -21.62
C ASN A 47 12.11 -7.46 -22.34
N SER A 48 10.94 -8.13 -22.31
CA SER A 48 9.73 -7.69 -23.05
C SER A 48 8.64 -7.04 -22.20
N GLY A 49 8.79 -6.98 -20.88
CA GLY A 49 7.83 -6.33 -19.97
C GLY A 49 6.43 -6.97 -19.90
N LEU A 50 6.20 -8.08 -20.62
CA LEU A 50 4.91 -8.78 -20.73
C LEU A 50 4.97 -10.11 -19.98
N GLN A 51 4.69 -10.15 -18.68
CA GLN A 51 4.52 -11.41 -17.95
C GLN A 51 3.06 -11.88 -18.04
N LYS A 52 2.76 -12.79 -18.97
CA LYS A 52 1.52 -13.58 -18.96
C LYS A 52 1.72 -14.89 -18.19
N GLN A 53 0.65 -15.30 -17.51
CA GLN A 53 0.48 -16.55 -16.77
C GLN A 53 0.99 -17.77 -17.56
N ILE A 54 1.90 -18.56 -16.98
CA ILE A 54 2.24 -19.89 -17.51
C ILE A 54 1.39 -20.90 -16.75
N VAL A 55 0.30 -21.34 -17.37
CA VAL A 55 -0.45 -22.52 -16.94
C VAL A 55 0.07 -23.67 -17.79
N LEU A 56 0.76 -24.62 -17.17
CA LEU A 56 1.13 -25.87 -17.84
C LEU A 56 -0.14 -26.69 -18.06
N SER A 57 -0.30 -27.22 -19.27
CA SER A 57 -1.33 -28.19 -19.59
C SER A 57 -1.12 -29.51 -18.84
N ALA A 58 -2.17 -30.33 -18.74
CA ALA A 58 -2.09 -31.64 -18.09
C ALA A 58 -1.00 -32.54 -18.70
N GLU A 59 -0.77 -32.45 -20.01
CA GLU A 59 0.30 -33.16 -20.72
C GLU A 59 1.69 -32.66 -20.33
N GLU A 60 1.88 -31.34 -20.15
CA GLU A 60 3.15 -30.76 -19.70
C GLU A 60 3.45 -31.09 -18.23
N ASN A 61 2.42 -31.23 -17.39
CA ASN A 61 2.54 -31.70 -16.01
C ASN A 61 2.92 -33.19 -15.94
N GLN A 62 2.32 -34.03 -16.78
CA GLN A 62 2.66 -35.46 -16.85
C GLN A 62 4.14 -35.66 -17.26
N VAL A 63 4.64 -34.87 -18.21
CA VAL A 63 6.04 -34.93 -18.64
C VAL A 63 7.01 -34.53 -17.50
N LEU A 64 6.66 -33.54 -16.68
CA LEU A 64 7.47 -33.16 -15.51
C LEU A 64 7.48 -34.26 -14.44
N PHE A 65 6.34 -34.91 -14.22
CA PHE A 65 6.22 -36.05 -13.33
C PHE A 65 7.04 -37.25 -13.83
N ASP A 66 6.96 -37.57 -15.12
CA ASP A 66 7.73 -38.65 -15.73
C ASP A 66 9.26 -38.39 -15.69
N ILE A 67 9.69 -37.13 -15.80
CA ILE A 67 11.10 -36.73 -15.64
C ILE A 67 11.55 -36.87 -14.17
N PHE A 68 10.68 -36.54 -13.22
CA PHE A 68 10.94 -36.72 -11.79
C PHE A 68 11.11 -38.22 -11.47
N GLU A 69 10.23 -39.07 -12.00
CA GLU A 69 10.31 -40.53 -11.88
C GLU A 69 11.54 -41.13 -12.59
N ASP A 70 11.91 -40.64 -13.79
CA ASP A 70 13.12 -41.08 -14.50
C ASP A 70 14.40 -40.67 -13.75
N ALA A 71 14.41 -39.47 -13.13
CA ALA A 71 15.52 -39.02 -12.30
C ALA A 71 15.63 -39.82 -10.98
N ARG A 72 14.49 -40.21 -10.39
CA ARG A 72 14.40 -41.12 -9.24
C ARG A 72 14.97 -42.50 -9.58
N ASN A 73 14.60 -43.06 -10.73
CA ASN A 73 14.98 -44.41 -11.15
C ASN A 73 16.44 -44.53 -11.63
N LYS A 74 17.07 -43.46 -12.11
CA LYS A 74 18.44 -43.50 -12.69
C LYS A 74 19.57 -43.15 -11.71
N ASN A 75 19.28 -43.01 -10.41
CA ASN A 75 20.27 -42.97 -9.31
C ASN A 75 21.40 -41.92 -9.45
N SER A 76 21.18 -40.83 -10.19
CA SER A 76 22.18 -39.76 -10.35
C SER A 76 22.10 -38.78 -9.18
N LYS A 77 22.97 -38.96 -8.18
CA LYS A 77 23.10 -38.12 -6.98
C LYS A 77 23.11 -36.62 -7.31
N LYS A 78 23.81 -36.21 -8.38
CA LYS A 78 23.93 -34.82 -8.82
C LYS A 78 22.62 -34.24 -9.35
N ASN A 79 21.80 -35.05 -10.04
CA ASN A 79 20.51 -34.61 -10.56
C ASN A 79 19.48 -34.47 -9.43
N ILE A 80 19.53 -35.35 -8.44
CA ILE A 80 18.68 -35.28 -7.24
C ILE A 80 19.04 -34.04 -6.41
N GLU A 81 20.33 -33.74 -6.21
CA GLU A 81 20.75 -32.54 -5.47
C GLU A 81 20.35 -31.23 -6.18
N ILE A 82 20.49 -31.16 -7.51
CA ILE A 82 20.04 -30.02 -8.31
C ILE A 82 18.53 -29.87 -8.24
N PHE A 83 17.79 -30.98 -8.32
CA PHE A 83 16.34 -30.99 -8.16
C PHE A 83 15.93 -30.50 -6.76
N VAL A 84 16.49 -31.05 -5.69
CA VAL A 84 16.20 -30.66 -4.30
C VAL A 84 16.52 -29.18 -4.07
N LYS A 85 17.64 -28.68 -4.60
CA LYS A 85 18.01 -27.26 -4.51
C LYS A 85 17.00 -26.37 -5.23
N ASN A 86 16.58 -26.73 -6.43
CA ASN A 86 15.58 -25.99 -7.20
C ASN A 86 14.18 -26.11 -6.58
N PHE A 87 13.85 -27.27 -6.00
CA PHE A 87 12.60 -27.55 -5.28
C PHE A 87 12.47 -26.72 -4.00
N LEU A 88 13.53 -26.65 -3.18
CA LEU A 88 13.56 -25.81 -1.99
C LEU A 88 13.42 -24.33 -2.34
N LYS A 89 14.06 -23.88 -3.42
CA LYS A 89 13.91 -22.52 -3.94
C LYS A 89 12.47 -22.21 -4.38
N LEU A 90 11.83 -23.11 -5.12
CA LEU A 90 10.43 -22.95 -5.54
C LEU A 90 9.44 -23.02 -4.35
N LYS A 91 9.77 -23.77 -3.28
CA LYS A 91 9.01 -23.82 -2.02
C LYS A 91 9.11 -22.52 -1.24
N GLU A 92 10.30 -21.91 -1.16
CA GLU A 92 10.50 -20.57 -0.58
C GLU A 92 9.72 -19.49 -1.35
N GLU A 93 9.63 -19.64 -2.68
CA GLU A 93 8.84 -18.76 -3.56
C GLU A 93 7.32 -19.10 -3.60
N LYS A 94 6.84 -20.01 -2.74
CA LYS A 94 5.42 -20.46 -2.64
C LYS A 94 4.81 -20.99 -3.96
N CYS A 95 5.62 -21.61 -4.81
CA CYS A 95 5.25 -22.01 -6.17
C CYS A 95 4.70 -23.43 -6.32
N LEU A 96 4.45 -24.18 -5.23
CA LEU A 96 3.99 -25.57 -5.30
C LEU A 96 2.93 -25.93 -4.24
N LYS A 97 1.95 -26.73 -4.66
CA LYS A 97 1.03 -27.47 -3.79
C LYS A 97 1.19 -28.98 -4.08
N ILE A 98 1.46 -29.78 -3.05
CA ILE A 98 1.71 -31.22 -3.17
C ILE A 98 0.83 -31.94 -2.15
N GLU A 99 0.08 -32.94 -2.59
CA GLU A 99 -0.65 -33.86 -1.71
C GLU A 99 0.13 -35.17 -1.62
N ILE A 100 0.46 -35.56 -0.38
CA ILE A 100 1.23 -36.77 -0.06
C ILE A 100 0.31 -37.68 0.75
N GLN A 101 0.27 -38.98 0.47
CA GLN A 101 -0.42 -39.93 1.35
C GLN A 101 0.43 -40.21 2.59
N LYS A 102 -0.22 -40.10 3.75
CA LYS A 102 0.19 -40.52 5.10
C LYS A 102 1.59 -41.14 5.28
N ASP A 103 2.38 -40.42 6.08
CA ASP A 103 3.37 -40.86 7.07
C ASP A 103 4.44 -41.86 6.63
N VAL A 104 5.44 -41.36 5.90
CA VAL A 104 6.82 -41.84 6.10
C VAL A 104 7.40 -41.02 7.25
N PHE A 105 7.39 -41.58 8.47
CA PHE A 105 8.10 -40.99 9.61
C PHE A 105 9.60 -40.98 9.30
N CYS A 106 10.12 -39.83 8.89
CA CYS A 106 11.56 -39.66 8.67
C CYS A 106 12.24 -39.35 10.00
N ASP A 107 13.01 -40.31 10.52
CA ASP A 107 13.94 -40.06 11.62
C ASP A 107 15.22 -39.42 11.07
N LEU A 108 15.19 -38.10 10.90
CA LEU A 108 16.31 -37.30 10.38
C LEU A 108 17.56 -37.31 11.29
N LYS A 109 17.51 -37.95 12.46
CA LYS A 109 18.72 -38.22 13.26
C LYS A 109 19.53 -39.39 12.72
N ASN A 110 18.89 -40.33 12.04
CA ASN A 110 19.48 -41.59 11.61
C ASN A 110 19.47 -41.80 10.08
N GLU A 111 18.69 -41.02 9.33
CA GLU A 111 18.62 -41.09 7.86
C GLU A 111 18.92 -39.74 7.21
N SER A 112 19.61 -39.75 6.06
CA SER A 112 19.84 -38.53 5.29
C SER A 112 18.55 -38.05 4.61
N ALA A 113 18.39 -36.73 4.43
CA ALA A 113 17.24 -36.17 3.70
C ALA A 113 17.03 -36.79 2.30
N LYS A 114 18.12 -37.30 1.70
CA LYS A 114 18.13 -38.01 0.41
C LYS A 114 17.44 -39.37 0.48
N GLU A 115 17.63 -40.14 1.55
CA GLU A 115 17.02 -41.47 1.72
C GLU A 115 15.53 -41.38 2.08
N CYS A 116 15.18 -40.41 2.91
CA CYS A 116 13.78 -40.09 3.24
C CYS A 116 12.97 -39.73 1.97
N LEU A 117 13.54 -38.92 1.07
CA LEU A 117 12.87 -38.51 -0.17
C LEU A 117 12.67 -39.66 -1.17
N LEU A 118 13.57 -40.64 -1.21
CA LEU A 118 13.46 -41.82 -2.08
C LEU A 118 12.32 -42.77 -1.65
N LYS A 119 11.98 -42.78 -0.35
CA LYS A 119 10.91 -43.60 0.22
C LYS A 119 9.53 -42.94 0.18
N THR A 120 9.46 -41.65 -0.13
CA THR A 120 8.19 -40.91 -0.15
C THR A 120 7.45 -41.12 -1.48
N GLU A 121 6.24 -41.67 -1.43
CA GLU A 121 5.40 -41.83 -2.62
C GLU A 121 4.59 -40.54 -2.86
N ILE A 122 4.85 -39.86 -4.00
CA ILE A 122 4.14 -38.62 -4.37
C ILE A 122 2.92 -39.00 -5.20
N LEU A 123 1.72 -38.86 -4.62
CA LEU A 123 0.46 -39.19 -5.29
C LEU A 123 0.08 -38.20 -6.40
N ASN A 124 0.38 -36.91 -6.20
CA ASN A 124 0.03 -35.87 -7.16
C ASN A 124 1.01 -34.69 -7.08
N PHE A 125 1.62 -34.33 -8.21
CA PHE A 125 2.50 -33.18 -8.36
C PHE A 125 1.83 -32.13 -9.25
N ASN A 126 1.36 -31.03 -8.67
CA ASN A 126 0.65 -29.98 -9.41
C ASN A 126 1.38 -28.64 -9.23
N PRO A 127 2.39 -28.32 -10.06
CA PRO A 127 3.16 -27.09 -9.92
C PRO A 127 2.32 -25.89 -10.36
N THR A 128 1.55 -25.32 -9.43
CA THR A 128 0.92 -24.02 -9.63
C THR A 128 1.92 -22.92 -9.25
N CYS A 129 2.78 -22.57 -10.20
CA CYS A 129 3.67 -21.42 -10.07
C CYS A 129 2.83 -20.14 -10.24
N VAL A 130 2.50 -19.51 -9.12
CA VAL A 130 1.81 -18.23 -9.10
C VAL A 130 2.79 -17.18 -8.60
N LEU A 131 3.83 -16.89 -9.38
CA LEU A 131 4.61 -15.67 -9.24
C LEU A 131 3.75 -14.49 -9.72
N TYR A 132 2.76 -14.08 -8.92
CA TYR A 132 2.17 -12.75 -9.06
C TYR A 132 3.21 -11.76 -8.54
N LYS A 133 4.20 -11.38 -9.37
CA LYS A 133 4.62 -9.98 -9.27
C LYS A 133 3.46 -9.19 -9.86
N SER A 134 2.59 -8.67 -8.99
CA SER A 134 1.50 -7.81 -9.41
C SER A 134 2.05 -6.70 -10.30
N PHE A 135 1.35 -6.40 -11.39
CA PHE A 135 1.69 -5.25 -12.20
C PHE A 135 1.32 -3.99 -11.43
N HIS A 136 2.21 -3.01 -11.45
CA HIS A 136 2.02 -1.71 -10.81
C HIS A 136 2.36 -0.62 -11.82
N LEU A 137 1.52 0.40 -11.89
CA LEU A 137 1.85 1.62 -12.60
C LEU A 137 2.97 2.36 -11.88
N LYS A 138 3.84 3.00 -12.66
CA LYS A 138 4.77 3.96 -12.09
C LYS A 138 3.99 5.14 -11.54
N LYS A 139 4.42 5.64 -10.39
CA LYS A 139 3.87 6.86 -9.79
C LYS A 139 3.92 8.01 -10.79
N PRO A 140 2.77 8.65 -11.12
CA PRO A 140 2.74 9.83 -11.96
C PRO A 140 3.54 10.98 -11.34
N GLN A 141 4.06 11.88 -12.18
CA GLN A 141 4.75 13.09 -11.70
C GLN A 141 3.83 13.96 -10.83
N ASN A 142 2.58 14.13 -11.29
CA ASN A 142 1.52 14.84 -10.58
C ASN A 142 0.34 13.89 -10.37
N ILE A 143 0.03 13.58 -9.12
CA ILE A 143 -1.14 12.80 -8.73
C ILE A 143 -2.34 13.75 -8.62
N LYS A 144 -3.36 13.49 -9.44
CA LYS A 144 -4.63 14.21 -9.48
C LYS A 144 -5.73 13.19 -9.21
N ALA A 145 -6.09 13.04 -7.93
CA ALA A 145 -6.89 11.93 -7.45
C ALA A 145 -8.29 12.34 -6.97
N ILE A 146 -9.20 11.37 -7.00
CA ILE A 146 -10.49 11.46 -6.30
C ILE A 146 -10.70 10.24 -5.38
N TYR A 147 -11.49 10.43 -4.34
CA TYR A 147 -11.80 9.42 -3.33
C TYR A 147 -13.01 8.55 -3.72
N TYR A 148 -12.86 7.23 -3.60
CA TYR A 148 -13.90 6.23 -3.78
C TYR A 148 -14.02 5.35 -2.53
N SER A 149 -15.20 5.32 -1.94
CA SER A 149 -15.54 4.31 -0.93
C SER A 149 -15.49 2.90 -1.54
N ALA A 150 -15.34 1.88 -0.69
CA ALA A 150 -15.36 0.49 -1.12
C ALA A 150 -16.63 0.12 -1.92
N TYR A 151 -17.79 0.66 -1.54
CA TYR A 151 -19.05 0.46 -2.25
C TYR A 151 -19.07 1.13 -3.62
N ALA A 152 -18.45 2.31 -3.73
CA ALA A 152 -18.29 2.97 -5.02
C ALA A 152 -17.36 2.18 -5.95
N ALA A 153 -16.25 1.68 -5.41
CA ALA A 153 -15.32 0.82 -6.13
C ALA A 153 -15.92 -0.53 -6.56
N ALA A 154 -16.89 -1.05 -5.80
CA ALA A 154 -17.64 -2.25 -6.15
C ALA A 154 -18.76 -2.02 -7.19
N SER A 155 -19.08 -0.76 -7.52
CA SER A 155 -20.13 -0.42 -8.49
C SER A 155 -19.56 -0.23 -9.88
N ALA A 156 -19.91 -1.12 -10.82
CA ALA A 156 -19.51 -1.01 -12.22
C ALA A 156 -19.85 0.38 -12.81
N LYS A 157 -21.08 0.87 -12.58
CA LYS A 157 -21.54 2.20 -13.03
C LYS A 157 -20.64 3.33 -12.52
N LYS A 158 -20.25 3.31 -11.25
CA LYS A 158 -19.38 4.37 -10.70
C LYS A 158 -17.95 4.25 -11.21
N ILE A 159 -17.44 3.03 -11.43
CA ILE A 159 -16.12 2.82 -12.04
C ILE A 159 -16.10 3.29 -13.50
N ASP A 160 -17.15 3.02 -14.27
CA ASP A 160 -17.27 3.52 -15.64
C ASP A 160 -17.29 5.04 -15.66
N TYR A 161 -18.04 5.67 -14.74
CA TYR A 161 -18.06 7.12 -14.58
C TYR A 161 -16.69 7.70 -14.15
N LEU A 162 -15.96 7.04 -13.26
CA LEU A 162 -14.59 7.43 -12.89
C LEU A 162 -13.66 7.42 -14.11
N ILE A 163 -13.75 6.38 -14.95
CA ILE A 163 -12.95 6.25 -16.17
C ILE A 163 -13.30 7.37 -17.15
N GLU A 164 -14.59 7.62 -17.39
CA GLU A 164 -15.05 8.72 -18.24
C GLU A 164 -14.53 10.07 -17.73
N LEU A 165 -14.61 10.30 -16.42
CA LEU A 165 -14.12 11.53 -15.81
C LEU A 165 -12.59 11.68 -15.98
N ALA A 166 -11.83 10.59 -15.82
CA ALA A 166 -10.38 10.57 -16.04
C ALA A 166 -10.00 10.79 -17.51
N GLU A 167 -10.82 10.33 -18.47
CA GLU A 167 -10.57 10.55 -19.90
C GLU A 167 -10.85 11.99 -20.34
N LYS A 168 -11.75 12.70 -19.66
CA LYS A 168 -12.16 14.08 -19.99
C LYS A 168 -11.50 15.17 -19.15
N SER A 169 -10.72 14.80 -18.13
CA SER A 169 -10.11 15.74 -17.20
C SER A 169 -8.69 15.33 -16.87
N ASP A 170 -8.02 16.12 -16.04
CA ASP A 170 -6.68 15.77 -15.58
C ASP A 170 -6.63 14.68 -14.49
N ILE A 171 -7.78 14.09 -14.12
CA ILE A 171 -7.80 13.02 -13.10
C ILE A 171 -7.03 11.80 -13.62
N ASN A 172 -6.02 11.37 -12.88
CA ASN A 172 -5.16 10.24 -13.24
C ASN A 172 -5.00 9.21 -12.12
N ALA A 173 -5.69 9.40 -10.99
CA ALA A 173 -5.59 8.52 -9.86
C ALA A 173 -6.92 8.39 -9.10
N VAL A 174 -7.07 7.29 -8.37
CA VAL A 174 -8.19 7.07 -7.46
C VAL A 174 -7.71 6.51 -6.13
N VAL A 175 -8.23 7.03 -5.03
CA VAL A 175 -8.04 6.47 -3.69
C VAL A 175 -9.23 5.61 -3.33
N ILE A 176 -9.01 4.34 -3.01
CA ILE A 176 -10.06 3.35 -2.72
C ILE A 176 -9.93 2.85 -1.29
N ASP A 177 -11.05 2.82 -0.55
CA ASP A 177 -11.07 2.27 0.80
C ASP A 177 -10.92 0.75 0.83
N ILE A 178 -9.80 0.30 1.40
CA ILE A 178 -9.50 -1.11 1.59
C ILE A 178 -9.71 -1.54 3.04
N LYS A 179 -9.38 -0.67 3.99
CA LYS A 179 -9.70 -0.85 5.41
C LYS A 179 -10.32 0.41 5.96
N GLU A 180 -11.52 0.29 6.51
CA GLU A 180 -12.28 1.40 7.07
C GLU A 180 -12.12 1.56 8.58
N ALA A 181 -12.68 2.65 9.13
CA ALA A 181 -12.59 3.00 10.56
C ALA A 181 -13.31 2.02 11.51
N ASP A 182 -14.07 1.06 10.98
CA ASP A 182 -14.59 -0.06 11.77
C ASP A 182 -13.60 -1.24 11.83
N GLY A 183 -12.56 -1.24 10.99
CA GLY A 183 -11.54 -2.29 10.88
C GLY A 183 -11.81 -3.36 9.83
N GLY A 184 -12.93 -3.28 9.10
CA GLY A 184 -13.29 -4.26 8.10
C GLY A 184 -12.45 -4.12 6.83
N LEU A 185 -12.00 -5.25 6.26
CA LEU A 185 -11.32 -5.30 4.96
C LEU A 185 -12.32 -5.48 3.82
N SER A 186 -12.33 -4.51 2.90
CA SER A 186 -13.21 -4.48 1.73
C SER A 186 -12.85 -5.51 0.67
N VAL A 187 -11.66 -6.12 0.75
CA VAL A 187 -11.15 -7.11 -0.19
C VAL A 187 -10.81 -8.42 0.53
N LYS A 188 -10.87 -9.54 -0.18
CA LYS A 188 -10.37 -10.82 0.32
C LYS A 188 -8.86 -10.93 0.05
N ILE A 189 -8.10 -11.25 1.09
CA ILE A 189 -6.65 -11.49 1.03
C ILE A 189 -6.31 -12.84 1.68
N PRO A 190 -5.20 -13.50 1.29
CA PRO A 190 -4.63 -14.63 2.03
C PRO A 190 -4.24 -14.22 3.45
N THR A 191 -4.64 -15.01 4.45
CA THR A 191 -4.37 -14.72 5.88
C THR A 191 -3.68 -15.85 6.63
N ASP A 192 -3.25 -16.92 5.94
CA ASP A 192 -2.68 -18.12 6.57
C ASP A 192 -1.39 -17.85 7.37
N GLY A 193 -0.68 -16.75 7.09
CA GLY A 193 0.52 -16.33 7.80
C GLY A 193 0.30 -15.19 8.80
N PHE A 194 -0.95 -14.77 9.05
CA PHE A 194 -1.23 -13.65 9.95
C PHE A 194 -1.34 -14.15 11.39
N GLU A 195 -0.60 -13.51 12.32
CA GLU A 195 -0.81 -13.70 13.76
C GLU A 195 -2.21 -13.21 14.18
N ILE A 196 -2.60 -12.04 13.65
CA ILE A 196 -3.90 -11.41 13.89
C ILE A 196 -4.73 -11.49 12.60
N LYS A 197 -5.86 -12.19 12.66
CA LYS A 197 -6.74 -12.34 11.49
C LYS A 197 -7.65 -11.11 11.32
N PRO A 198 -7.63 -10.42 10.15
CA PRO A 198 -8.53 -9.31 9.90
C PRO A 198 -9.98 -9.76 9.71
N LYS A 199 -10.94 -8.87 10.02
CA LYS A 199 -12.34 -9.06 9.64
C LYS A 199 -12.50 -8.78 8.15
N ILE A 200 -12.75 -9.82 7.35
CA ILE A 200 -13.03 -9.69 5.92
C ILE A 200 -14.51 -9.35 5.68
N LEU A 201 -14.78 -8.23 5.02
CA LEU A 201 -16.12 -7.84 4.53
C LEU A 201 -16.32 -8.23 3.05
N ASN A 202 -15.24 -8.26 2.27
CA ASN A 202 -15.25 -8.65 0.85
C ASN A 202 -16.32 -7.91 0.02
N ILE A 203 -16.35 -6.58 0.14
CA ILE A 203 -17.24 -5.68 -0.61
C ILE A 203 -16.82 -5.67 -2.09
N ILE A 204 -15.53 -5.44 -2.37
CA ILE A 204 -14.95 -5.48 -3.72
C ILE A 204 -14.61 -6.94 -4.04
N LYS A 205 -15.46 -7.60 -4.85
CA LYS A 205 -15.38 -9.05 -5.10
C LYS A 205 -14.16 -9.48 -5.91
N ASN A 206 -13.79 -8.69 -6.92
CA ASN A 206 -12.66 -8.98 -7.79
C ASN A 206 -11.72 -7.76 -7.87
N PRO A 207 -10.93 -7.50 -6.81
CA PRO A 207 -10.06 -6.33 -6.76
C PRO A 207 -9.01 -6.34 -7.87
N LYS A 208 -8.48 -7.51 -8.26
CA LYS A 208 -7.50 -7.63 -9.35
C LYS A 208 -8.08 -7.15 -10.68
N ALA A 209 -9.26 -7.64 -11.06
CA ALA A 209 -9.91 -7.19 -12.30
C ALA A 209 -10.27 -5.70 -12.27
N LEU A 210 -10.65 -5.16 -11.11
CA LEU A 210 -10.89 -3.72 -10.95
C LEU A 210 -9.60 -2.92 -11.20
N ILE A 211 -8.50 -3.31 -10.57
CA ILE A 211 -7.19 -2.66 -10.72
C ILE A 211 -6.72 -2.76 -12.17
N GLU A 212 -6.79 -3.93 -12.79
CA GLU A 212 -6.43 -4.13 -14.19
C GLU A 212 -7.25 -3.23 -15.14
N LYS A 213 -8.56 -3.08 -14.88
CA LYS A 213 -9.43 -2.18 -15.66
C LYS A 213 -9.00 -0.72 -15.53
N LEU A 214 -8.63 -0.27 -14.33
CA LEU A 214 -8.14 1.10 -14.09
C LEU A 214 -6.74 1.31 -14.70
N HIS A 215 -5.84 0.32 -14.56
CA HIS A 215 -4.50 0.35 -15.14
C HIS A 215 -4.50 0.40 -16.66
N GLN A 216 -5.44 -0.28 -17.33
CA GLN A 216 -5.62 -0.19 -18.79
C GLN A 216 -5.93 1.23 -19.27
N LYS A 217 -6.47 2.07 -18.39
CA LYS A 217 -6.77 3.48 -18.62
C LYS A 217 -5.70 4.42 -18.04
N GLY A 218 -4.58 3.87 -17.56
CA GLY A 218 -3.50 4.65 -16.96
C GLY A 218 -3.84 5.26 -15.60
N ILE A 219 -4.92 4.81 -14.94
CA ILE A 219 -5.37 5.36 -13.65
C ILE A 219 -4.59 4.69 -12.52
N TYR A 220 -3.83 5.48 -11.77
CA TYR A 220 -3.06 5.05 -10.61
C TYR A 220 -3.98 4.75 -9.41
N VAL A 221 -3.83 3.58 -8.80
CA VAL A 221 -4.77 3.07 -7.78
C VAL A 221 -4.12 3.06 -6.41
N ILE A 222 -4.62 3.92 -5.53
CA ILE A 222 -4.13 4.10 -4.16
C ILE A 222 -5.08 3.36 -3.19
N ALA A 223 -4.56 2.43 -2.41
CA ALA A 223 -5.31 1.75 -1.37
C ALA A 223 -5.26 2.54 -0.06
N ARG A 224 -6.40 3.03 0.42
CA ARG A 224 -6.52 3.66 1.74
C ARG A 224 -6.76 2.60 2.82
N VAL A 225 -5.92 2.63 3.86
CA VAL A 225 -5.90 1.66 4.97
C VAL A 225 -5.95 2.42 6.29
N VAL A 226 -7.08 2.32 7.00
CA VAL A 226 -7.22 2.87 8.36
C VAL A 226 -6.41 2.07 9.39
N VAL A 227 -5.59 2.75 10.18
CA VAL A 227 -4.64 2.14 11.12
C VAL A 227 -5.23 1.91 12.51
N PHE A 228 -5.25 2.94 13.38
CA PHE A 228 -5.51 2.77 14.81
C PHE A 228 -6.98 2.91 15.22
N LYS A 229 -7.85 3.39 14.33
CA LYS A 229 -9.30 3.41 14.55
C LYS A 229 -9.91 2.10 14.06
N ASP A 230 -10.07 1.14 14.96
CA ASP A 230 -10.48 -0.23 14.60
C ASP A 230 -11.41 -0.83 15.67
N LYS A 231 -12.71 -0.92 15.35
CA LYS A 231 -13.70 -1.49 16.25
C LYS A 231 -13.68 -3.01 16.26
N ASN A 232 -13.47 -3.62 15.11
CA ASN A 232 -13.50 -5.06 14.95
C ASN A 232 -12.32 -5.72 15.68
N LEU A 233 -11.13 -5.13 15.58
CA LEU A 233 -9.95 -5.63 16.26
C LEU A 233 -10.02 -5.42 17.77
N VAL A 234 -10.50 -4.27 18.24
CA VAL A 234 -10.73 -4.05 19.68
C VAL A 234 -11.73 -5.04 20.26
N ARG A 235 -12.76 -5.43 19.51
CA ARG A 235 -13.71 -6.46 19.95
C ARG A 235 -13.05 -7.83 20.12
N GLN A 236 -12.13 -8.18 19.22
CA GLN A 236 -11.44 -9.46 19.22
C GLN A 236 -10.28 -9.50 20.22
N TYR A 237 -9.58 -8.39 20.39
CA TYR A 237 -8.44 -8.22 21.29
C TYR A 237 -8.63 -6.95 22.15
N PRO A 238 -9.51 -6.99 23.17
CA PRO A 238 -9.78 -5.86 24.05
C PRO A 238 -8.53 -5.29 24.74
N GLU A 239 -7.51 -6.11 24.94
CA GLU A 239 -6.23 -5.74 25.54
C GLU A 239 -5.45 -4.75 24.67
N PHE A 240 -5.65 -4.72 23.34
CA PHE A 240 -4.97 -3.78 22.44
C PHE A 240 -5.57 -2.37 22.48
N ALA A 241 -6.71 -2.19 23.14
CA ALA A 241 -7.45 -0.96 23.10
C ALA A 241 -6.88 0.12 24.03
N VAL A 242 -7.08 1.37 23.64
CA VAL A 242 -7.03 2.52 24.55
C VAL A 242 -8.09 2.33 25.65
N LYS A 243 -7.73 2.65 26.90
CA LYS A 243 -8.57 2.45 28.09
C LYS A 243 -8.97 3.79 28.70
N ARG A 244 -9.96 3.74 29.60
CA ARG A 244 -10.30 4.86 30.46
C ARG A 244 -9.25 5.02 31.56
N SER A 245 -9.31 6.11 32.34
CA SER A 245 -8.40 6.34 33.46
C SER A 245 -8.43 5.24 34.53
N ASP A 246 -9.53 4.47 34.61
CA ASP A 246 -9.66 3.26 35.44
C ASP A 246 -8.81 2.06 34.97
N GLN A 247 -8.15 2.18 33.81
CA GLN A 247 -7.29 1.19 33.13
C GLN A 247 -7.98 -0.13 32.75
N LYS A 248 -9.27 -0.27 33.01
CA LYS A 248 -10.05 -1.50 32.80
C LYS A 248 -11.04 -1.32 31.64
N THR A 249 -11.77 -0.22 31.66
CA THR A 249 -12.84 0.06 30.71
C THR A 249 -12.26 0.55 29.39
N ILE A 250 -12.79 0.07 28.26
CA ILE A 250 -12.39 0.56 26.94
C ILE A 250 -12.83 2.01 26.76
N TRP A 251 -11.91 2.88 26.36
CA TRP A 251 -12.22 4.27 26.03
C TRP A 251 -12.92 4.35 24.67
N LYS A 252 -13.88 5.26 24.56
CA LYS A 252 -14.65 5.51 23.34
C LYS A 252 -14.67 6.99 23.02
N ASP A 253 -14.57 7.32 21.74
CA ASP A 253 -14.77 8.69 21.28
C ASP A 253 -16.24 9.12 21.42
N HIS A 254 -16.55 10.40 21.18
CA HIS A 254 -17.91 10.93 21.26
C HIS A 254 -18.88 10.29 20.26
N ARG A 255 -18.37 9.55 19.25
CA ARG A 255 -19.15 8.77 18.28
C ARG A 255 -19.16 7.28 18.61
N HIS A 256 -18.82 6.92 19.86
CA HIS A 256 -18.76 5.55 20.38
C HIS A 256 -17.82 4.61 19.60
N LYS A 257 -16.80 5.15 18.93
CA LYS A 257 -15.77 4.35 18.25
C LYS A 257 -14.62 4.07 19.20
N THR A 258 -14.01 2.91 19.02
CA THR A 258 -12.88 2.43 19.82
C THR A 258 -11.59 2.54 19.03
N TRP A 259 -10.49 2.63 19.76
CA TRP A 259 -9.16 2.86 19.19
C TRP A 259 -8.18 1.87 19.78
N LEU A 260 -7.24 1.44 18.94
CA LEU A 260 -6.08 0.66 19.30
C LEU A 260 -5.01 1.60 19.90
N ASP A 261 -4.26 1.11 20.87
CA ASP A 261 -3.09 1.83 21.36
C ASP A 261 -1.99 1.82 20.30
N ALA A 262 -1.49 3.00 19.97
CA ALA A 262 -0.62 3.19 18.83
C ALA A 262 0.82 2.70 19.03
N ASN A 263 1.22 2.32 20.26
CA ASN A 263 2.53 1.73 20.55
C ASN A 263 2.50 0.21 20.70
N ASN A 264 1.49 -0.47 20.13
CA ASN A 264 1.39 -1.93 20.18
C ASN A 264 2.06 -2.57 18.94
N PRO A 265 3.21 -3.28 19.08
CA PRO A 265 3.92 -3.86 17.94
C PRO A 265 3.11 -4.90 17.16
N LYS A 266 2.18 -5.62 17.81
CA LYS A 266 1.31 -6.57 17.11
C LYS A 266 0.35 -5.88 16.15
N VAL A 267 -0.12 -4.68 16.51
CA VAL A 267 -0.93 -3.84 15.62
C VAL A 267 -0.09 -3.32 14.45
N TRP A 268 1.17 -2.97 14.69
CA TRP A 268 2.08 -2.53 13.62
C TRP A 268 2.31 -3.64 12.59
N ASP A 269 2.53 -4.86 13.08
CA ASP A 269 2.68 -6.05 12.24
C ASP A 269 1.42 -6.39 11.45
N TYR A 270 0.27 -6.35 12.12
CA TYR A 270 -1.03 -6.56 11.49
C TYR A 270 -1.24 -5.61 10.31
N ILE A 271 -0.96 -4.32 10.48
CA ILE A 271 -1.12 -3.32 9.41
C ILE A 271 -0.09 -3.53 8.29
N ALA A 272 1.17 -3.83 8.61
CA ALA A 272 2.18 -4.15 7.60
C ALA A 272 1.83 -5.39 6.76
N GLU A 273 1.31 -6.45 7.37
CA GLU A 273 0.88 -7.65 6.63
C GLU A 273 -0.34 -7.37 5.74
N ILE A 274 -1.31 -6.57 6.20
CA ILE A 274 -2.42 -6.10 5.36
C ILE A 274 -1.88 -5.35 4.15
N SER A 275 -1.05 -4.33 4.37
CA SER A 275 -0.50 -3.48 3.32
C SER A 275 0.31 -4.28 2.29
N LYS A 276 1.06 -5.29 2.74
CA LYS A 276 1.74 -6.24 1.86
C LYS A 276 0.76 -7.01 0.97
N GLN A 277 -0.32 -7.56 1.53
CA GLN A 277 -1.30 -8.30 0.72
C GLN A 277 -2.04 -7.39 -0.25
N VAL A 278 -2.33 -6.15 0.16
CA VAL A 278 -2.95 -5.13 -0.69
C VAL A 278 -2.05 -4.76 -1.85
N TYR A 279 -0.75 -4.54 -1.60
CA TYR A 279 0.22 -4.35 -2.68
C TYR A 279 0.26 -5.55 -3.63
N LEU A 280 0.28 -6.79 -3.12
CA LEU A 280 0.24 -8.00 -3.95
C LEU A 280 -1.06 -8.20 -4.76
N LEU A 281 -2.13 -7.46 -4.46
CA LEU A 281 -3.33 -7.42 -5.31
C LEU A 281 -3.16 -6.54 -6.56
N GLY A 282 -2.16 -5.65 -6.59
CA GLY A 282 -1.90 -4.72 -7.70
C GLY A 282 -2.14 -3.24 -7.39
N PHE A 283 -2.51 -2.88 -6.16
CA PHE A 283 -2.58 -1.47 -5.78
C PHE A 283 -1.19 -0.85 -5.88
N ASP A 284 -1.09 0.33 -6.50
CA ASP A 284 0.18 0.97 -6.81
C ASP A 284 0.80 1.65 -5.58
N GLU A 285 -0.07 2.11 -4.68
CA GLU A 285 0.30 2.81 -3.44
C GLU A 285 -0.55 2.32 -2.27
N VAL A 286 0.06 2.23 -1.09
CA VAL A 286 -0.68 2.05 0.16
C VAL A 286 -0.63 3.33 0.97
N ASN A 287 -1.79 3.95 1.13
CA ASN A 287 -2.01 5.15 1.91
C ASN A 287 -2.58 4.79 3.30
N LEU A 288 -1.97 5.31 4.36
CA LEU A 288 -2.43 5.11 5.73
C LEU A 288 -3.32 6.27 6.19
N ASP A 289 -4.52 5.99 6.69
CA ASP A 289 -5.36 6.97 7.35
C ASP A 289 -5.61 6.61 8.82
N TYR A 290 -6.05 7.57 9.64
CA TYR A 290 -6.20 7.46 11.08
C TYR A 290 -4.93 6.90 11.75
N VAL A 291 -3.78 7.28 11.19
CA VAL A 291 -2.45 6.98 11.70
C VAL A 291 -2.05 8.04 12.73
N ARG A 292 -2.77 8.01 13.86
CA ARG A 292 -2.70 9.01 14.92
C ARG A 292 -3.31 8.51 16.23
N PHE A 293 -3.06 9.25 17.30
CA PHE A 293 -3.78 9.08 18.57
C PHE A 293 -5.22 9.65 18.48
N PRO A 294 -6.14 9.21 19.36
CA PRO A 294 -7.50 9.74 19.41
C PRO A 294 -7.53 11.24 19.74
N SER A 295 -8.51 11.97 19.19
CA SER A 295 -8.73 13.41 19.45
C SER A 295 -10.16 13.76 19.85
N ASP A 296 -11.13 12.89 19.56
CA ASP A 296 -12.55 13.29 19.44
C ASP A 296 -13.43 12.70 20.56
N GLY A 297 -12.91 12.61 21.79
CA GLY A 297 -13.61 12.00 22.92
C GLY A 297 -13.25 12.60 24.29
N PRO A 298 -13.62 11.96 25.41
CA PRO A 298 -13.29 12.43 26.75
C PRO A 298 -11.78 12.28 27.03
N MET A 299 -10.99 13.22 26.50
CA MET A 299 -9.52 13.16 26.51
C MET A 299 -8.89 13.23 27.90
N ARG A 300 -9.61 13.75 28.90
CA ARG A 300 -9.16 13.75 30.31
C ARG A 300 -9.25 12.39 30.98
N ASP A 301 -10.07 11.49 30.43
CA ASP A 301 -10.34 10.15 30.95
C ASP A 301 -9.64 9.07 30.12
N ILE A 302 -8.58 9.41 29.37
CA ILE A 302 -7.91 8.48 28.47
C ILE A 302 -6.63 7.91 29.10
N TYR A 303 -6.40 6.62 28.91
CA TYR A 303 -5.21 5.89 29.32
C TYR A 303 -4.71 5.00 28.17
N TYR A 304 -3.39 4.94 28.00
CA TYR A 304 -2.74 4.24 26.89
C TYR A 304 -1.85 3.10 27.42
N PRO A 305 -2.35 1.86 27.55
CA PRO A 305 -1.59 0.76 28.14
C PRO A 305 -0.20 0.52 27.51
N TYR A 306 -0.06 0.71 26.20
CA TYR A 306 1.20 0.49 25.48
C TYR A 306 2.00 1.79 25.29
N SER A 307 1.33 2.95 25.18
CA SER A 307 2.02 4.23 24.98
C SER A 307 2.37 4.98 26.28
N ASN A 308 1.82 4.58 27.43
CA ASN A 308 1.92 5.36 28.67
C ASN A 308 3.37 5.61 29.09
N SER A 309 4.27 4.64 28.95
CA SER A 309 5.68 4.81 29.32
C SER A 309 6.35 5.93 28.51
N GLU A 310 6.06 6.03 27.22
CA GLU A 310 6.65 7.06 26.35
C GLU A 310 6.00 8.43 26.60
N ILE A 311 4.68 8.46 26.84
CA ILE A 311 3.94 9.69 27.14
C ILE A 311 4.35 10.26 28.50
N VAL A 312 4.54 9.44 29.54
CA VAL A 312 4.95 9.93 30.86
C VAL A 312 6.40 10.44 30.85
N LYS A 313 7.31 9.74 30.14
CA LYS A 313 8.71 10.20 29.96
C LYS A 313 8.78 11.56 29.25
N SER A 314 7.88 11.80 28.30
CA SER A 314 7.82 13.06 27.55
C SER A 314 6.37 13.44 27.27
N PRO A 315 5.70 14.19 28.17
CA PRO A 315 4.29 14.53 28.01
C PRO A 315 3.96 15.27 26.71
N ARG A 316 4.93 16.07 26.22
CA ARG A 316 4.81 16.84 24.99
C ARG A 316 5.13 16.05 23.73
N TRP A 317 6.07 15.11 23.78
CA TRP A 317 6.61 14.46 22.56
C TRP A 317 6.51 12.95 22.53
N GLY A 318 6.04 12.31 23.61
CA GLY A 318 5.92 10.85 23.68
C GLY A 318 5.01 10.28 22.60
N ARG A 319 3.88 10.94 22.29
CA ARG A 319 3.00 10.54 21.18
C ARG A 319 3.68 10.66 19.83
N ALA A 320 4.37 11.78 19.60
CA ALA A 320 5.13 12.00 18.37
C ALA A 320 6.26 10.96 18.20
N LYS A 321 6.95 10.60 19.28
CA LYS A 321 7.96 9.55 19.27
C LYS A 321 7.36 8.19 18.91
N VAL A 322 6.20 7.84 19.47
CA VAL A 322 5.49 6.60 19.12
C VAL A 322 5.11 6.57 17.64
N MET A 323 4.63 7.69 17.08
CA MET A 323 4.33 7.78 15.65
C MET A 323 5.59 7.66 14.78
N ASP A 324 6.68 8.34 15.15
CA ASP A 324 7.97 8.24 14.45
C ASP A 324 8.49 6.78 14.43
N ASP A 325 8.45 6.11 15.59
CA ASP A 325 8.84 4.70 15.72
C ASP A 325 7.95 3.78 14.84
N PHE A 326 6.63 4.02 14.80
CA PHE A 326 5.71 3.29 13.92
C PHE A 326 6.01 3.53 12.43
N TYR A 327 6.19 4.78 12.01
CA TYR A 327 6.46 5.14 10.62
C TYR A 327 7.73 4.46 10.10
N PHE A 328 8.79 4.50 10.91
CA PHE A 328 10.03 3.81 10.61
C PHE A 328 9.78 2.30 10.50
N TYR A 329 9.18 1.68 11.53
CA TYR A 329 8.93 0.25 11.54
C TYR A 329 8.13 -0.23 10.32
N TYR A 330 6.99 0.40 10.08
CA TYR A 330 6.06 0.05 9.00
C TYR A 330 6.72 0.14 7.62
N THR A 331 7.39 1.27 7.33
CA THR A 331 8.02 1.50 6.02
C THR A 331 9.21 0.57 5.80
N GLN A 332 10.06 0.36 6.80
CA GLN A 332 11.21 -0.54 6.69
C GLN A 332 10.78 -1.99 6.51
N LYS A 333 9.77 -2.46 7.26
CA LYS A 333 9.25 -3.82 7.13
C LYS A 333 8.75 -4.12 5.72
N LEU A 334 8.00 -3.19 5.12
CA LEU A 334 7.50 -3.34 3.76
C LEU A 334 8.61 -3.24 2.72
N ARG A 335 9.47 -2.23 2.80
CA ARG A 335 10.56 -2.01 1.82
C ARG A 335 11.64 -3.08 1.86
N LYS A 336 11.83 -3.78 2.98
CA LYS A 336 12.68 -4.97 3.05
C LYS A 336 12.24 -6.06 2.06
N THR A 337 10.93 -6.17 1.81
CA THR A 337 10.38 -7.16 0.87
C THR A 337 10.10 -6.55 -0.51
N PHE A 338 9.64 -5.30 -0.55
CA PHE A 338 9.25 -4.58 -1.77
C PHE A 338 9.91 -3.20 -1.79
N PRO A 339 11.17 -3.08 -2.25
CA PRO A 339 11.88 -1.79 -2.21
C PRO A 339 11.19 -0.65 -2.96
N GLU A 340 10.40 -0.98 -3.99
CA GLU A 340 9.69 -0.02 -4.86
C GLU A 340 8.28 0.34 -4.38
N ILE A 341 7.79 -0.25 -3.28
CA ILE A 341 6.44 0.00 -2.78
C ILE A 341 6.26 1.49 -2.45
N GLN A 342 5.22 2.09 -3.02
CA GLN A 342 4.85 3.47 -2.71
C GLN A 342 4.00 3.48 -1.44
N LEU A 343 4.44 4.23 -0.44
CA LEU A 343 3.75 4.36 0.83
C LEU A 343 3.41 5.82 1.08
N SER A 344 2.18 6.09 1.50
CA SER A 344 1.76 7.42 1.92
C SER A 344 0.97 7.41 3.22
N ALA A 345 0.78 8.59 3.81
CA ALA A 345 0.02 8.75 5.02
C ALA A 345 -0.80 10.05 5.02
N ASP A 346 -2.06 9.94 5.41
CA ASP A 346 -2.96 11.06 5.64
C ASP A 346 -2.68 11.67 7.02
N VAL A 347 -2.53 12.99 7.05
CA VAL A 347 -2.28 13.76 8.27
C VAL A 347 -3.27 14.91 8.39
N PHE A 348 -3.50 15.40 9.59
CA PHE A 348 -4.33 16.58 9.81
C PHE A 348 -3.73 17.81 9.10
N GLY A 349 -4.56 18.64 8.46
CA GLY A 349 -4.10 19.89 7.85
C GLY A 349 -3.41 20.82 8.85
N GLN A 350 -3.82 20.76 10.12
CA GLN A 350 -3.21 21.52 11.22
C GLN A 350 -1.75 21.14 11.47
N VAL A 351 -1.31 19.94 11.07
CA VAL A 351 0.08 19.49 11.20
C VAL A 351 1.01 20.33 10.30
N ALA A 352 0.50 20.93 9.23
CA ALA A 352 1.27 21.91 8.43
C ALA A 352 1.55 23.20 9.21
N LEU A 353 0.66 23.59 10.10
CA LEU A 353 0.63 24.93 10.71
C LEU A 353 1.20 24.96 12.12
N ASN A 354 0.98 23.89 12.88
CA ASN A 354 1.33 23.84 14.30
C ASN A 354 2.71 23.24 14.49
N TRP A 355 3.51 23.82 15.38
CA TRP A 355 4.85 23.31 15.67
C TRP A 355 4.84 22.03 16.52
N ASP A 356 3.80 21.83 17.33
CA ASP A 356 3.58 20.64 18.15
C ASP A 356 2.97 19.48 17.35
N ASP A 357 2.65 18.38 18.04
CA ASP A 357 2.07 17.17 17.47
C ASP A 357 0.54 17.19 17.40
N VAL A 358 -0.06 18.38 17.60
CA VAL A 358 -1.51 18.62 17.72
C VAL A 358 -2.21 17.65 18.69
N SER A 359 -1.48 17.18 19.71
CA SER A 359 -1.92 16.18 20.71
C SER A 359 -2.31 14.81 20.13
N ILE A 360 -2.03 14.56 18.86
CA ILE A 360 -2.36 13.31 18.16
C ILE A 360 -1.13 12.55 17.67
N GLY A 361 0.08 13.01 18.00
CA GLY A 361 1.36 12.39 17.63
C GLY A 361 1.82 12.67 16.20
N GLN A 362 1.07 13.42 15.38
CA GLN A 362 1.45 13.66 14.00
C GLN A 362 2.41 14.85 13.89
N ILE A 363 3.55 14.64 13.25
CA ILE A 363 4.51 15.70 12.88
C ILE A 363 4.83 15.55 11.39
N LEU A 364 4.63 16.62 10.62
CA LEU A 364 4.86 16.61 9.16
C LEU A 364 6.29 16.19 8.86
N GLU A 365 7.25 16.81 9.54
CA GLU A 365 8.68 16.60 9.36
C GLU A 365 9.13 15.17 9.68
N SER A 366 8.46 14.49 10.62
CA SER A 366 8.73 13.07 10.90
C SER A 366 8.16 12.19 9.79
N ALA A 367 6.91 12.41 9.40
CA ALA A 367 6.24 11.57 8.43
C ALA A 367 6.92 11.63 7.03
N VAL A 368 7.34 12.81 6.57
CA VAL A 368 7.98 12.98 5.24
C VAL A 368 9.33 12.29 5.09
N LEU A 369 10.02 11.99 6.20
CA LEU A 369 11.28 11.25 6.19
C LEU A 369 11.06 9.78 5.77
N TYR A 370 9.94 9.19 6.16
CA TYR A 370 9.70 7.76 5.98
C TYR A 370 8.81 7.44 4.78
N PHE A 371 7.80 8.26 4.48
CA PHE A 371 6.84 8.00 3.40
C PHE A 371 7.23 8.66 2.05
N ASP A 372 6.66 8.14 0.96
CA ASP A 372 6.79 8.67 -0.41
C ASP A 372 5.75 9.74 -0.74
N GLY A 373 4.69 9.83 0.06
CA GLY A 373 3.67 10.86 0.01
C GLY A 373 3.10 11.16 1.39
N ILE A 374 2.92 12.42 1.75
CA ILE A 374 2.18 12.82 2.96
C ILE A 374 1.02 13.71 2.54
N TYR A 375 -0.18 13.37 2.99
CA TYR A 375 -1.43 13.97 2.53
C TYR A 375 -2.13 14.79 3.63
N PRO A 376 -1.70 16.05 3.91
CA PRO A 376 -2.45 16.92 4.80
C PRO A 376 -3.87 17.17 4.31
N MET A 377 -4.83 16.96 5.21
CA MET A 377 -6.25 17.24 4.99
C MET A 377 -6.55 18.73 5.15
N ALA A 378 -6.44 19.46 4.05
CA ALA A 378 -6.67 20.89 3.97
C ALA A 378 -8.14 21.19 3.60
N TYR A 379 -9.08 20.76 4.44
CA TYR A 379 -10.51 20.99 4.22
C TYR A 379 -10.92 22.33 4.86
N PRO A 380 -11.29 23.37 4.08
CA PRO A 380 -11.58 24.69 4.63
C PRO A 380 -12.65 24.69 5.74
N SER A 381 -13.67 23.83 5.62
CA SER A 381 -14.71 23.65 6.65
C SER A 381 -14.22 23.12 8.00
N HIS A 382 -13.02 22.52 8.05
CA HIS A 382 -12.44 21.89 9.24
C HIS A 382 -11.42 22.77 9.96
N TYR A 383 -11.15 23.97 9.45
CA TYR A 383 -10.33 24.95 10.14
C TYR A 383 -11.16 25.75 11.14
N SER A 384 -10.51 26.17 12.24
CA SER A 384 -11.13 27.05 13.22
C SER A 384 -11.64 28.33 12.56
N TRP A 385 -12.76 28.88 13.03
CA TRP A 385 -13.31 30.13 12.49
C TRP A 385 -12.30 31.30 12.54
N ARG A 386 -11.32 31.25 13.46
CA ARG A 386 -10.24 32.25 13.60
C ARG A 386 -9.03 31.97 12.72
N PHE A 387 -9.06 30.95 11.86
CA PHE A 387 -7.91 30.56 11.05
C PHE A 387 -7.49 31.65 10.07
N LEU A 388 -8.48 32.37 9.52
CA LEU A 388 -8.30 33.57 8.71
C LEU A 388 -8.96 34.75 9.45
N PRO A 389 -8.26 35.37 10.41
CA PRO A 389 -8.86 36.39 11.29
C PRO A 389 -9.31 37.65 10.53
N GLN A 390 -8.84 37.85 9.30
CA GLN A 390 -9.28 38.93 8.42
C GLN A 390 -10.67 38.72 7.80
N TYR A 391 -11.21 37.49 7.86
CA TYR A 391 -12.52 37.14 7.28
C TYR A 391 -13.52 36.76 8.38
N THR A 392 -14.70 37.38 8.36
CA THR A 392 -15.72 37.21 9.42
C THR A 392 -16.74 36.11 9.13
N ASP A 393 -16.88 35.72 7.86
CA ASP A 393 -17.75 34.65 7.35
C ASP A 393 -17.09 33.26 7.46
N GLY A 394 -15.81 33.18 7.83
CA GLY A 394 -15.11 31.96 8.20
C GLY A 394 -14.42 31.23 7.03
N PRO A 395 -13.50 30.29 7.34
CA PRO A 395 -12.56 29.75 6.36
C PRO A 395 -13.21 28.96 5.22
N ASP A 396 -14.39 28.37 5.41
CA ASP A 396 -15.06 27.61 4.35
C ASP A 396 -15.54 28.49 3.18
N ASN A 397 -15.64 29.81 3.39
CA ASN A 397 -15.95 30.80 2.35
C ASN A 397 -14.72 31.29 1.58
N HIS A 398 -13.51 31.01 2.08
CA HIS A 398 -12.22 31.47 1.55
C HIS A 398 -11.30 30.29 1.24
N PRO A 399 -11.74 29.35 0.37
CA PRO A 399 -10.99 28.12 0.15
C PRO A 399 -9.62 28.36 -0.46
N TYR A 400 -9.43 29.38 -1.30
CA TYR A 400 -8.13 29.73 -1.86
C TYR A 400 -7.13 30.04 -0.73
N GLU A 401 -7.48 30.95 0.17
CA GLU A 401 -6.62 31.44 1.24
C GLU A 401 -6.31 30.36 2.27
N VAL A 402 -7.25 29.45 2.53
CA VAL A 402 -6.98 28.30 3.41
C VAL A 402 -5.92 27.40 2.82
N ILE A 403 -6.06 27.05 1.54
CA ILE A 403 -5.13 26.15 0.85
C ILE A 403 -3.77 26.82 0.73
N GLU A 404 -3.71 28.06 0.25
CA GLU A 404 -2.48 28.82 0.07
C GLU A 404 -1.70 28.94 1.39
N LYS A 405 -2.37 29.32 2.48
CA LYS A 405 -1.76 29.43 3.80
C LYS A 405 -1.24 28.08 4.32
N THR A 406 -1.97 26.99 4.08
CA THR A 406 -1.57 25.65 4.50
C THR A 406 -0.36 25.14 3.71
N ILE A 407 -0.29 25.43 2.40
CA ILE A 407 0.84 25.09 1.55
C ILE A 407 2.09 25.86 1.96
N LYS A 408 2.00 27.19 2.07
CA LYS A 408 3.13 28.05 2.48
C LYS A 408 3.72 27.59 3.82
N ALA A 409 2.86 27.22 4.78
CA ALA A 409 3.31 26.69 6.07
C ALA A 409 3.99 25.31 5.95
N SER A 410 3.44 24.42 5.12
CA SER A 410 4.05 23.11 4.84
C SER A 410 5.43 23.26 4.19
N ASP A 411 5.53 24.08 3.15
CA ASP A 411 6.77 24.34 2.42
C ASP A 411 7.87 24.88 3.32
N LYS A 412 7.52 25.84 4.19
CA LYS A 412 8.46 26.40 5.16
C LYS A 412 9.01 25.33 6.10
N LYS A 413 8.17 24.40 6.57
CA LYS A 413 8.63 23.27 7.40
C LYS A 413 9.53 22.31 6.66
N ILE A 414 9.27 22.04 5.38
CA ILE A 414 10.13 21.20 4.56
C ILE A 414 11.49 21.87 4.33
N GLU A 415 11.51 23.17 4.07
CA GLU A 415 12.74 23.95 3.95
C GLU A 415 13.57 23.91 5.25
N ASP A 416 12.95 24.16 6.39
CA ASP A 416 13.61 24.10 7.70
C ASP A 416 14.13 22.70 8.03
N LEU A 417 13.38 21.65 7.66
CA LEU A 417 13.81 20.28 7.81
C LEU A 417 15.02 19.98 6.91
N ASN A 418 15.03 20.46 5.67
CA ASN A 418 16.13 20.25 4.74
C ASN A 418 17.43 20.90 5.23
N GLN A 419 17.36 22.07 5.87
CA GLN A 419 18.51 22.67 6.53
C GLN A 419 19.05 21.77 7.66
N LYS A 420 18.17 21.20 8.49
CA LYS A 420 18.55 20.25 9.54
C LYS A 420 19.14 18.95 8.98
N ILE A 421 18.59 18.46 7.87
CA ILE A 421 19.11 17.27 7.16
C ILE A 421 20.53 17.54 6.66
N ALA A 422 20.76 18.67 5.98
CA ALA A 422 22.09 19.04 5.49
C ALA A 422 23.11 19.12 6.63
N TRP A 423 22.76 19.78 7.73
CA TRP A 423 23.60 19.85 8.92
C TRP A 423 23.88 18.47 9.53
N SER A 424 22.86 17.61 9.62
CA SER A 424 22.97 16.24 10.14
C SER A 424 23.96 15.40 9.32
N ILE A 425 23.85 15.47 7.99
CA ILE A 425 24.74 14.78 7.04
C ILE A 425 26.19 15.27 7.21
N GLU A 426 26.41 16.59 7.16
CA GLU A 426 27.73 17.20 7.23
C GLU A 426 28.46 16.84 8.54
N ASN A 427 27.74 16.90 9.67
CA ASN A 427 28.31 16.70 10.99
C ASN A 427 28.27 15.24 11.47
N LYS A 428 27.69 14.32 10.68
CA LYS A 428 27.45 12.91 11.03
C LYS A 428 26.75 12.76 12.40
N LYS A 429 25.78 13.64 12.67
CA LYS A 429 25.01 13.65 13.93
C LYS A 429 23.56 13.24 13.65
N PRO A 430 22.90 12.49 14.55
CA PRO A 430 21.50 12.11 14.38
C PRO A 430 20.58 13.32 14.16
N LEU A 431 19.65 13.21 13.20
CA LEU A 431 18.68 14.26 12.90
C LEU A 431 17.63 14.38 14.01
N THR A 432 17.65 15.49 14.74
CA THR A 432 16.62 15.81 15.74
C THR A 432 15.47 16.58 15.08
N ILE A 433 14.28 15.97 15.06
CA ILE A 433 13.06 16.55 14.46
C ILE A 433 12.38 17.49 15.46
N ARG A 434 12.22 17.01 16.70
CA ARG A 434 11.72 17.72 17.88
C ARG A 434 12.48 17.25 19.13
N PRO A 435 12.39 17.96 20.27
CA PRO A 435 12.98 17.47 21.51
C PRO A 435 12.52 16.04 21.84
N GLY A 436 13.46 15.10 21.90
CA GLY A 436 13.18 13.68 22.16
C GLY A 436 12.61 12.89 20.97
N VAL A 437 12.40 13.52 19.82
CA VAL A 437 12.02 12.86 18.55
C VAL A 437 13.20 12.95 17.60
N VAL A 438 13.99 11.89 17.55
CA VAL A 438 15.19 11.78 16.73
C VAL A 438 14.94 10.73 15.64
N SER A 439 15.22 11.10 14.39
CA SER A 439 15.07 10.21 13.24
C SER A 439 15.86 8.92 13.44
N LYS A 440 15.28 7.80 13.01
CA LYS A 440 15.96 6.49 12.99
C LYS A 440 16.81 6.29 11.74
N ILE A 441 16.68 7.18 10.75
CA ILE A 441 17.52 7.15 9.55
C ILE A 441 18.90 7.67 9.92
N LYS A 442 19.93 6.92 9.54
CA LYS A 442 21.32 7.33 9.78
C LYS A 442 21.63 8.58 8.95
N PRO A 443 22.51 9.47 9.44
CA PRO A 443 22.85 10.70 8.72
C PRO A 443 23.23 10.46 7.25
N GLU A 444 24.05 9.46 6.97
CA GLU A 444 24.49 9.09 5.62
C GLU A 444 23.37 8.60 4.67
N ASP A 445 22.24 8.14 5.23
CA ASP A 445 21.10 7.64 4.47
C ASP A 445 19.99 8.71 4.29
N LEU A 446 20.13 9.88 4.91
CA LEU A 446 19.18 10.98 4.78
C LEU A 446 19.20 11.56 3.37
N LYS A 447 18.04 12.01 2.90
CA LYS A 447 17.86 12.64 1.60
C LYS A 447 17.09 13.94 1.77
N ILE A 448 17.47 14.95 0.99
CA ILE A 448 16.73 16.20 0.88
C ILE A 448 15.29 15.89 0.44
N ILE A 449 14.34 16.45 1.16
CA ILE A 449 12.91 16.24 0.97
C ILE A 449 12.43 17.19 -0.12
N GLN A 450 11.88 16.60 -1.18
CA GLN A 450 11.23 17.32 -2.27
C GLN A 450 9.85 17.77 -1.84
N LYS A 451 9.48 19.03 -2.15
CA LYS A 451 8.18 19.62 -1.78
C LYS A 451 6.99 18.79 -2.31
N ASN A 452 7.13 18.19 -3.49
CA ASN A 452 6.11 17.33 -4.11
C ASN A 452 5.82 16.02 -3.35
N LYS A 453 6.59 15.67 -2.29
CA LYS A 453 6.20 14.61 -1.35
C LYS A 453 4.94 15.00 -0.57
N VAL A 454 4.73 16.28 -0.29
CA VAL A 454 3.51 16.78 0.35
C VAL A 454 2.46 17.02 -0.73
N LYS A 455 1.27 16.41 -0.59
CA LYS A 455 0.12 16.58 -1.50
C LYS A 455 -1.11 16.86 -0.64
N PHE A 456 -2.11 17.55 -1.15
CA PHE A 456 -3.21 17.98 -0.28
C PHE A 456 -4.51 17.26 -0.60
N TRP A 457 -5.16 16.77 0.45
CA TRP A 457 -6.56 16.42 0.42
C TRP A 457 -7.38 17.71 0.45
N LEU A 458 -8.17 17.92 -0.58
CA LEU A 458 -9.04 19.06 -0.82
C LEU A 458 -10.52 18.68 -0.63
N GLN A 459 -11.33 19.68 -0.35
CA GLN A 459 -12.75 19.50 -0.05
C GLN A 459 -13.59 19.51 -1.32
N ALA A 460 -14.41 18.47 -1.51
CA ALA A 460 -15.43 18.39 -2.55
C ALA A 460 -16.80 17.97 -1.97
N PHE A 461 -17.06 18.35 -0.72
CA PHE A 461 -18.27 17.99 0.03
C PHE A 461 -18.80 19.19 0.82
N TYR A 462 -20.07 19.10 1.21
CA TYR A 462 -20.71 20.03 2.12
C TYR A 462 -20.64 19.49 3.56
N CYS A 463 -20.09 20.27 4.49
CA CYS A 463 -20.08 19.90 5.91
C CYS A 463 -21.30 20.50 6.63
N SER A 464 -22.44 19.81 6.59
CA SER A 464 -23.69 20.32 7.18
C SER A 464 -23.66 20.50 8.70
N TRP A 465 -22.67 19.94 9.39
CA TRP A 465 -22.45 20.08 10.83
C TRP A 465 -21.32 21.04 11.19
N CYS A 466 -20.63 21.62 10.19
CA CYS A 466 -19.59 22.62 10.41
C CYS A 466 -20.22 24.02 10.48
N ARG A 467 -19.65 24.88 11.32
CA ARG A 467 -20.08 26.28 11.44
C ARG A 467 -19.72 27.04 10.15
N ASN A 468 -20.64 27.86 9.66
CA ASN A 468 -20.49 28.69 8.46
C ASN A 468 -20.05 27.92 7.20
N SER A 469 -20.45 26.65 7.07
CA SER A 469 -20.11 25.84 5.90
C SER A 469 -21.06 26.06 4.74
N LYS A 470 -20.56 25.92 3.50
CA LYS A 470 -21.34 26.04 2.27
C LYS A 470 -21.24 24.80 1.37
N PRO A 471 -22.21 24.56 0.48
CA PRO A 471 -22.06 23.58 -0.60
C PRO A 471 -20.93 23.95 -1.55
N TYR A 472 -20.13 22.97 -1.97
CA TYR A 472 -19.02 23.21 -2.91
C TYR A 472 -19.47 22.98 -4.35
N GLY A 473 -19.39 24.04 -5.16
CA GLY A 473 -19.61 24.03 -6.60
C GLY A 473 -18.30 24.07 -7.38
N LEU A 474 -18.39 24.48 -8.65
CA LEU A 474 -17.23 24.65 -9.53
C LEU A 474 -16.23 25.67 -8.97
N THR A 475 -16.73 26.85 -8.57
CA THR A 475 -15.91 27.95 -8.04
C THR A 475 -15.03 27.53 -6.86
N GLU A 476 -15.59 26.87 -5.85
CA GLU A 476 -14.80 26.41 -4.69
C GLU A 476 -13.75 25.36 -5.05
N ILE A 477 -14.05 24.50 -6.04
CA ILE A 477 -13.09 23.50 -6.54
C ILE A 477 -11.94 24.19 -7.29
N LEU A 478 -12.25 25.15 -8.16
CA LEU A 478 -11.25 25.92 -8.92
C LEU A 478 -10.38 26.77 -8.01
N LEU A 479 -10.94 27.45 -7.01
CA LEU A 479 -10.18 28.26 -6.05
C LEU A 479 -9.14 27.44 -5.29
N GLN A 480 -9.47 26.21 -4.88
CA GLN A 480 -8.50 25.31 -4.23
C GLN A 480 -7.39 24.85 -5.19
N LYS A 481 -7.75 24.54 -6.45
CA LYS A 481 -6.77 24.18 -7.49
C LYS A 481 -5.84 25.35 -7.81
N LYS A 482 -6.40 26.56 -7.94
CA LYS A 482 -5.65 27.79 -8.18
C LYS A 482 -4.66 28.07 -7.07
N ALA A 483 -5.05 27.92 -5.81
CA ALA A 483 -4.13 28.10 -4.68
C ALA A 483 -2.95 27.13 -4.70
N LEU A 484 -3.16 25.89 -5.16
CA LEU A 484 -2.07 24.93 -5.38
C LEU A 484 -1.15 25.39 -6.51
N GLU A 485 -1.72 25.75 -7.66
CA GLU A 485 -0.98 26.17 -8.85
C GLU A 485 -0.15 27.43 -8.60
N ASP A 486 -0.76 28.47 -8.02
CA ASP A 486 -0.09 29.73 -7.66
C ASP A 486 1.03 29.49 -6.61
N SER A 487 0.95 28.40 -5.85
CA SER A 487 1.98 27.98 -4.89
C SER A 487 3.01 26.99 -5.49
N GLY A 488 2.95 26.67 -6.79
CA GLY A 488 3.86 25.73 -7.45
C GLY A 488 3.61 24.24 -7.13
N HIS A 489 2.40 23.90 -6.65
CA HIS A 489 1.97 22.54 -6.38
C HIS A 489 0.97 22.07 -7.44
N HIS A 490 1.22 20.90 -8.03
CA HIS A 490 0.36 20.35 -9.11
C HIS A 490 -0.33 19.04 -8.72
N ASN A 491 -0.19 18.63 -7.46
CA ASN A 491 -0.80 17.41 -6.92
C ASN A 491 -2.03 17.77 -6.10
N TRP A 492 -3.14 17.09 -6.32
CA TRP A 492 -4.35 17.26 -5.52
C TRP A 492 -5.12 15.96 -5.39
N LEU A 493 -5.83 15.83 -4.27
CA LEU A 493 -6.74 14.74 -4.01
C LEU A 493 -8.07 15.32 -3.52
N PHE A 494 -9.20 15.08 -4.20
CA PHE A 494 -10.49 15.58 -3.72
C PHE A 494 -11.27 14.52 -2.95
N TRP A 495 -11.67 14.86 -1.73
CA TRP A 495 -12.47 13.96 -0.89
C TRP A 495 -13.96 14.32 -0.92
N ASN A 496 -14.79 13.29 -1.07
CA ASN A 496 -16.24 13.35 -0.88
C ASN A 496 -16.74 11.97 -0.45
N ALA A 497 -17.19 11.83 0.80
CA ALA A 497 -17.65 10.56 1.39
C ALA A 497 -18.69 9.80 0.54
N SER A 498 -19.50 10.51 -0.26
CA SER A 498 -20.51 9.87 -1.12
C SER A 498 -19.95 9.32 -2.44
N SER A 499 -18.69 9.61 -2.76
CA SER A 499 -18.02 9.35 -4.03
C SER A 499 -18.92 9.77 -5.20
N ARG A 500 -19.41 11.01 -5.12
CA ARG A 500 -20.18 11.69 -6.17
C ARG A 500 -19.44 12.96 -6.55
N TYR A 501 -18.97 12.98 -7.78
CA TYR A 501 -18.26 14.10 -8.38
C TYR A 501 -19.07 14.56 -9.58
N LYS A 502 -19.14 15.88 -9.80
CA LYS A 502 -19.75 16.43 -11.00
C LYS A 502 -18.66 16.63 -12.04
N GLU A 503 -18.89 16.14 -13.25
CA GLU A 503 -17.94 16.25 -14.36
C GLU A 503 -17.52 17.69 -14.61
N SER A 504 -18.48 18.61 -14.57
CA SER A 504 -18.24 20.04 -14.75
C SER A 504 -17.25 20.66 -13.76
N HIS A 505 -16.97 20.03 -12.61
CA HIS A 505 -15.99 20.54 -11.63
C HIS A 505 -14.52 20.21 -12.00
N PHE A 506 -14.32 19.29 -12.95
CA PHE A 506 -13.00 18.73 -13.25
C PHE A 506 -12.58 18.87 -14.71
N VAL A 507 -13.53 18.91 -15.64
CA VAL A 507 -13.24 19.16 -17.04
C VAL A 507 -12.88 20.64 -17.21
N THR A 508 -11.67 20.90 -17.68
CA THR A 508 -11.20 22.24 -18.01
C THR A 508 -11.99 22.75 -19.21
N GLN A 509 -12.76 23.82 -19.01
CA GLN A 509 -13.17 24.67 -20.13
C GLN A 509 -12.05 25.69 -20.32
N GLU A 510 -11.38 25.67 -21.49
CA GLU A 510 -10.22 26.53 -21.80
C GLU A 510 -10.48 28.04 -21.65
N ASN A 511 -11.73 28.48 -21.41
CA ASN A 511 -12.14 29.89 -21.43
C ASN A 511 -12.73 30.45 -20.12
N GLU A 512 -12.75 29.71 -19.00
CA GLU A 512 -13.44 30.22 -17.78
C GLU A 512 -12.60 31.15 -16.89
N TRP A 513 -11.25 31.08 -16.93
CA TRP A 513 -10.39 31.94 -16.11
C TRP A 513 -10.58 33.44 -16.43
N GLU A 514 -10.78 33.79 -17.70
CA GLU A 514 -11.03 35.17 -18.15
C GLU A 514 -12.40 35.72 -17.68
N SER A 515 -13.35 34.84 -17.36
CA SER A 515 -14.70 35.24 -16.92
C SER A 515 -14.82 35.44 -15.41
N MET A 516 -13.85 34.98 -14.62
CA MET A 516 -13.85 35.08 -13.15
C MET A 516 -13.09 36.30 -12.62
N GLU A 517 -12.36 37.03 -13.48
CA GLU A 517 -11.71 38.31 -13.18
C GLU A 517 -12.62 39.54 -13.43
N GLY A 518 -13.90 39.30 -13.79
CA GLY A 518 -14.91 40.33 -14.13
C GLY A 518 -15.70 40.86 -12.94
#